data_AF-C3QQS3-F1
#
_entry.id   AF-C3QQS3-F1
#
_cell.length_a   1.000
_cell.length_b   1.000
_cell.length_c   1.000
_cell.angle_alpha   90.00
_cell.angle_beta   90.00
_cell.angle_gamma   90.00
#
_symmetry.space_group_name_H-M   'P 1'
#
loop_
_entity.id
_entity.type
_entity.pdbx_description
1 polymer ?
#
loop_
_entity_poly.entity_id
_entity_poly.type
_entity_poly.pdbx_seq_one_letter_code
_entity_poly.pdbx_strand_id
1 'polypeptide(L)'
;MNIKIKKKILVCMLWLCAIACFTGFPWIFFSWDVIHSYMGIHDIPSDLTIVLFREECLFFGFFCIYFLFLRNIEKYKGLISFCSFLVAFMGGFMYLLKLQTGIVHISSDYEPFIWLIIGSFIFYLNHSINGIAPKKQKLPVLSCLFQVQAGVLLLNIVNILVPEQTWKIMFNISYSTVSPYDKYTFGMISGFTAFSSIIIYYISNRILFFMNLSKAILIFSFLYFLGFFVWGNFSELYKPLFILYVVLVEILNIVGINYIFKRRIYEK
;
A
#
# COMPACT_ATOMS: atom_id res chain seq x y z
N MET A 1 -11.87 -30.10 -6.90
CA MET A 1 -12.79 -29.00 -7.27
C MET A 1 -12.57 -28.58 -8.72
N ASN A 2 -13.64 -28.50 -9.52
CA ASN A 2 -13.61 -28.11 -10.94
C ASN A 2 -12.96 -26.72 -11.11
N ILE A 3 -12.11 -26.54 -12.13
CA ILE A 3 -11.40 -25.27 -12.42
C ILE A 3 -12.38 -24.10 -12.60
N LYS A 4 -13.52 -24.31 -13.27
CA LYS A 4 -14.55 -23.27 -13.43
C LYS A 4 -15.10 -22.80 -12.09
N ILE A 5 -15.29 -23.73 -11.14
CA ILE A 5 -15.77 -23.43 -9.79
C ILE A 5 -14.68 -22.70 -8.99
N LYS A 6 -13.43 -23.19 -9.03
CA LYS A 6 -12.27 -22.50 -8.43
C LYS A 6 -12.15 -21.05 -8.89
N LYS A 7 -12.28 -20.81 -10.20
CA LYS A 7 -12.22 -19.46 -10.77
C LYS A 7 -13.34 -18.57 -10.22
N LYS A 8 -14.58 -19.07 -10.16
CA LYS A 8 -15.72 -18.31 -9.58
C LYS A 8 -15.50 -17.95 -8.11
N ILE A 9 -15.04 -18.92 -7.30
CA ILE A 9 -14.75 -18.69 -5.88
C ILE A 9 -13.62 -17.66 -5.72
N LEU A 10 -12.55 -17.77 -6.51
CA LEU A 10 -11.44 -16.81 -6.48
C LEU A 10 -11.90 -15.39 -6.85
N VAL A 11 -12.75 -15.23 -7.87
CA VAL A 11 -13.32 -13.91 -8.20
C VAL A 11 -14.17 -13.38 -7.04
N CYS A 12 -14.97 -14.23 -6.40
CA CYS A 12 -15.78 -13.84 -5.25
C CYS A 12 -14.92 -13.37 -4.07
N MET A 13 -13.83 -14.09 -3.77
CA MET A 13 -12.89 -13.68 -2.73
C MET A 13 -12.21 -12.35 -3.04
N LEU A 14 -11.74 -12.15 -4.27
CA LEU A 14 -11.12 -10.88 -4.67
C LEU A 14 -12.11 -9.71 -4.57
N TRP A 15 -13.40 -9.95 -4.82
CA TRP A 15 -14.45 -8.97 -4.55
C TRP A 15 -14.62 -8.68 -3.07
N LEU A 16 -14.65 -9.70 -2.21
CA LEU A 16 -14.75 -9.51 -0.76
C LEU A 16 -13.55 -8.72 -0.22
N CYS A 17 -12.33 -9.01 -0.69
CA CYS A 17 -11.15 -8.21 -0.37
C CYS A 17 -11.30 -6.75 -0.84
N ALA A 18 -11.79 -6.53 -2.06
CA ALA A 18 -12.02 -5.17 -2.56
C ALA A 18 -13.06 -4.41 -1.73
N ILE A 19 -14.15 -5.06 -1.32
CA ILE A 19 -15.19 -4.46 -0.46
C ILE A 19 -14.62 -4.15 0.93
N ALA A 20 -13.87 -5.08 1.53
CA ALA A 20 -13.23 -4.86 2.83
C ALA A 20 -12.24 -3.68 2.81
N CYS A 21 -11.47 -3.54 1.72
CA CYS A 21 -10.63 -2.35 1.55
C CYS A 21 -11.49 -1.09 1.29
N PHE A 22 -12.60 -1.20 0.56
CA PHE A 22 -13.48 -0.07 0.32
C PHE A 22 -14.11 0.49 1.60
N THR A 23 -14.32 -0.30 2.65
CA THR A 23 -14.86 0.24 3.91
C THR A 23 -13.89 1.17 4.64
N GLY A 24 -12.57 1.05 4.40
CA GLY A 24 -11.55 1.90 5.01
C GLY A 24 -11.29 3.20 4.24
N PHE A 25 -11.47 3.22 2.92
CA PHE A 25 -11.13 4.38 2.10
C PHE A 25 -11.96 5.65 2.35
N PRO A 26 -13.31 5.60 2.48
CA PRO A 26 -14.14 6.80 2.64
C PRO A 26 -13.79 7.66 3.84
N TRP A 27 -13.17 7.08 4.88
CA TRP A 27 -12.78 7.79 6.10
C TRP A 27 -11.79 8.93 5.88
N ILE A 28 -11.04 8.90 4.77
CA ILE A 28 -10.13 9.99 4.38
C ILE A 28 -10.84 11.33 4.15
N PHE A 29 -12.13 11.31 3.78
CA PHE A 29 -12.89 12.50 3.39
C PHE A 29 -13.67 13.14 4.54
N PHE A 30 -13.79 12.46 5.68
CA PHE A 30 -14.49 13.00 6.83
C PHE A 30 -13.60 13.95 7.64
N SER A 31 -14.22 14.92 8.31
CA SER A 31 -13.52 15.74 9.30
C SER A 31 -13.14 14.88 10.50
N TRP A 32 -12.13 15.31 11.25
CA TRP A 32 -11.73 14.57 12.44
C TRP A 32 -12.85 14.49 13.48
N ASP A 33 -13.69 15.51 13.62
CA ASP A 33 -14.84 15.49 14.56
C ASP A 33 -15.83 14.35 14.25
N VAL A 34 -16.08 14.09 12.96
CA VAL A 34 -16.93 12.97 12.53
C VAL A 34 -16.26 11.63 12.82
N ILE A 35 -14.96 11.51 12.58
CA ILE A 35 -14.20 10.30 12.88
C ILE A 35 -14.17 10.03 14.39
N HIS A 36 -13.87 11.06 15.19
CA HIS A 36 -13.79 11.04 16.64
C HIS A 36 -15.13 10.65 17.28
N SER A 37 -16.24 11.26 16.84
CA SER A 37 -17.58 10.91 17.35
C SER A 37 -17.99 9.47 17.05
N TYR A 38 -17.55 8.91 15.92
CA TYR A 38 -17.87 7.53 15.55
C TYR A 38 -16.95 6.49 16.21
N MET A 39 -15.65 6.79 16.32
CA MET A 39 -14.65 5.88 16.87
C MET A 39 -14.59 5.88 18.40
N GLY A 40 -15.24 6.85 19.07
CA GLY A 40 -15.23 6.95 20.53
C GLY A 40 -13.83 7.22 21.11
N ILE A 41 -12.94 7.79 20.31
CA ILE A 41 -11.65 8.30 20.79
C ILE A 41 -11.96 9.54 21.64
N HIS A 42 -11.37 9.67 22.82
CA HIS A 42 -11.66 10.77 23.74
C HIS A 42 -10.56 11.84 23.79
N ASP A 43 -9.40 11.56 23.18
CA ASP A 43 -8.24 12.45 23.18
C ASP A 43 -8.12 13.21 21.83
N ILE A 44 -7.65 14.45 21.90
CA ILE A 44 -7.31 15.25 20.71
C ILE A 44 -6.16 14.53 19.99
N PRO A 45 -6.30 14.21 18.70
CA PRO A 45 -5.24 13.51 17.96
C PRO A 45 -4.03 14.44 17.78
N SER A 46 -2.85 13.84 17.73
CA SER A 46 -1.68 14.58 17.24
C SER A 46 -1.78 14.80 15.73
N ASP A 47 -1.11 15.82 15.19
CA ASP A 47 -0.97 16.03 13.74
C ASP A 47 -0.47 14.76 13.03
N LEU A 48 0.45 14.05 13.68
CA LEU A 48 0.99 12.78 13.18
C LEU A 48 -0.09 11.71 13.07
N THR A 49 -0.95 11.58 14.08
CA THR A 49 -2.07 10.63 14.08
C THR A 49 -3.00 10.88 12.91
N ILE A 50 -3.30 12.15 12.61
CA ILE A 50 -4.15 12.54 11.48
C ILE A 50 -3.48 12.14 10.15
N VAL A 51 -2.19 12.44 9.98
CA VAL A 51 -1.44 12.09 8.77
C VAL A 51 -1.44 10.58 8.54
N LEU A 52 -1.01 9.81 9.55
CA LEU A 52 -0.90 8.35 9.44
C LEU A 52 -2.27 7.70 9.21
N PHE A 53 -3.32 8.15 9.89
CA PHE A 53 -4.68 7.65 9.68
C PHE A 53 -5.15 7.87 8.23
N ARG A 54 -4.93 9.07 7.67
CA ARG A 54 -5.34 9.40 6.30
C ARG A 54 -4.53 8.62 5.26
N GLU A 55 -3.24 8.40 5.51
CA GLU A 55 -2.40 7.56 4.67
C GLU A 55 -2.87 6.10 4.66
N GLU A 56 -3.21 5.55 5.83
CA GLU A 56 -3.80 4.21 5.94
C GLU A 56 -5.09 4.11 5.13
N CYS A 57 -5.98 5.10 5.23
CA CYS A 57 -7.19 5.18 4.41
C CYS A 57 -6.88 5.18 2.91
N LEU A 58 -5.84 5.90 2.48
CA LEU A 58 -5.41 5.93 1.09
C LEU A 58 -4.90 4.56 0.61
N PHE A 59 -4.16 3.83 1.45
CA PHE A 59 -3.73 2.45 1.17
C PHE A 59 -4.92 1.52 0.98
N PHE A 60 -5.96 1.64 1.82
CA PHE A 60 -7.21 0.92 1.62
C PHE A 60 -7.85 1.23 0.25
N GLY A 61 -7.85 2.49 -0.17
CA GLY A 61 -8.31 2.89 -1.51
C GLY A 61 -7.52 2.23 -2.64
N PHE A 62 -6.19 2.21 -2.52
CA PHE A 62 -5.32 1.56 -3.49
C PHE A 62 -5.53 0.05 -3.54
N PHE A 63 -5.60 -0.63 -2.40
CA PHE A 63 -5.83 -2.07 -2.36
C PHE A 63 -7.19 -2.45 -2.93
N CYS A 64 -8.23 -1.64 -2.70
CA CYS A 64 -9.52 -1.82 -3.36
C CYS A 64 -9.37 -1.86 -4.90
N ILE A 65 -8.73 -0.83 -5.48
CA ILE A 65 -8.47 -0.76 -6.92
C ILE A 65 -7.60 -1.95 -7.39
N TYR A 66 -6.59 -2.30 -6.61
CA TYR A 66 -5.68 -3.41 -6.90
C TYR A 66 -6.44 -4.74 -7.00
N PHE A 67 -7.25 -5.09 -6.01
CA PHE A 67 -8.07 -6.30 -6.03
C PHE A 67 -9.08 -6.31 -7.18
N LEU A 68 -9.64 -5.16 -7.54
CA LEU A 68 -10.52 -5.05 -8.72
C LEU A 68 -9.79 -5.41 -10.03
N PHE A 69 -8.52 -5.03 -10.19
CA PHE A 69 -7.72 -5.48 -11.33
C PHE A 69 -7.48 -6.99 -11.32
N LEU A 70 -7.13 -7.56 -10.16
CA LEU A 70 -6.80 -8.98 -10.02
C LEU A 70 -7.95 -9.92 -10.39
N ARG A 71 -9.21 -9.44 -10.38
CA ARG A 71 -10.38 -10.22 -10.83
C ARG A 71 -10.26 -10.77 -12.24
N ASN A 72 -9.47 -10.14 -13.11
CA ASN A 72 -9.09 -10.76 -14.38
C ASN A 72 -7.97 -11.79 -14.13
N ILE A 73 -8.37 -12.94 -13.57
CA ILE A 73 -7.47 -13.97 -13.05
C ILE A 73 -6.44 -14.44 -14.08
N GLU A 74 -6.87 -14.63 -15.33
CA GLU A 74 -5.97 -15.14 -16.38
C GLU A 74 -4.88 -14.13 -16.71
N LYS A 75 -5.24 -12.84 -16.83
CA LYS A 75 -4.28 -11.77 -17.07
C LYS A 75 -3.33 -11.58 -15.89
N TYR A 76 -3.85 -11.63 -14.66
CA TYR A 76 -3.11 -11.25 -13.46
C TYR A 76 -2.62 -12.44 -12.61
N LYS A 77 -2.68 -13.68 -13.13
CA LYS A 77 -2.31 -14.90 -12.38
C LYS A 77 -1.02 -14.76 -11.57
N GLY A 78 0.05 -14.27 -12.20
CA GLY A 78 1.35 -14.08 -11.56
C GLY A 78 1.28 -13.09 -10.39
N LEU A 79 0.58 -11.96 -10.58
CA LEU A 79 0.38 -10.98 -9.51
C LEU A 79 -0.53 -11.50 -8.40
N ILE A 80 -1.54 -12.32 -8.71
CA ILE A 80 -2.38 -12.96 -7.68
C ILE A 80 -1.53 -13.86 -6.79
N SER A 81 -0.59 -14.63 -7.35
CA SER A 81 0.32 -15.44 -6.54
C SER A 81 1.19 -14.58 -5.61
N PHE A 82 1.80 -13.51 -6.12
CA PHE A 82 2.57 -12.59 -5.26
C PHE A 82 1.69 -11.93 -4.19
N CYS A 83 0.51 -11.42 -4.58
CA CYS A 83 -0.45 -10.81 -3.68
C CYS A 83 -0.89 -11.78 -2.57
N SER A 84 -1.19 -13.04 -2.91
CA SER A 84 -1.58 -14.04 -1.92
C SER A 84 -0.49 -14.32 -0.87
N PHE A 85 0.77 -14.37 -1.31
CA PHE A 85 1.90 -14.49 -0.39
C PHE A 85 2.05 -13.24 0.48
N LEU A 86 1.93 -12.05 -0.12
CA LEU A 86 2.03 -10.78 0.61
C LEU A 86 0.91 -10.61 1.64
N VAL A 87 -0.33 -10.94 1.30
CA VAL A 87 -1.47 -10.92 2.23
C VAL A 87 -1.26 -11.90 3.38
N ALA A 88 -0.76 -13.10 3.08
CA ALA A 88 -0.45 -14.09 4.11
C ALA A 88 0.68 -13.62 5.04
N PHE A 89 1.75 -13.09 4.45
CA PHE A 89 2.89 -12.53 5.18
C PHE A 89 2.48 -11.33 6.04
N MET A 90 1.66 -10.43 5.51
CA MET A 90 1.14 -9.27 6.22
C MET A 90 0.36 -9.66 7.47
N GLY A 91 -0.41 -10.75 7.45
CA GLY A 91 -1.07 -11.26 8.65
C GLY A 91 -0.07 -11.50 9.78
N GLY A 92 1.02 -12.22 9.49
CA GLY A 92 2.11 -12.43 10.47
C GLY A 92 2.81 -11.13 10.87
N PHE A 93 3.06 -10.24 9.91
CA PHE A 93 3.70 -8.94 10.15
C PHE A 93 2.87 -8.03 11.07
N MET A 94 1.55 -7.97 10.88
CA MET A 94 0.62 -7.24 11.75
C MET A 94 0.72 -7.74 13.19
N TYR A 95 0.76 -9.05 13.39
CA TYR A 95 0.91 -9.64 14.72
C TYR A 95 2.23 -9.21 15.38
N LEU A 96 3.34 -9.28 14.64
CA LEU A 96 4.65 -8.82 15.14
C LEU A 96 4.63 -7.33 15.51
N LEU A 97 4.02 -6.48 14.69
CA LEU A 97 3.87 -5.06 15.00
C LEU A 97 3.02 -4.82 16.26
N LYS A 98 1.91 -5.56 16.44
CA LYS A 98 1.08 -5.46 17.66
C LYS A 98 1.91 -5.80 18.90
N LEU A 99 2.73 -6.85 18.84
CA LEU A 99 3.64 -7.22 19.94
C LEU A 99 4.70 -6.15 20.21
N GLN A 100 5.33 -5.59 19.16
CA GLN A 100 6.38 -4.58 19.30
C GLN A 100 5.85 -3.24 19.83
N THR A 101 4.62 -2.89 19.51
CA THR A 101 4.03 -1.58 19.84
C THR A 101 3.14 -1.61 21.08
N GLY A 102 2.71 -2.80 21.54
CA GLY A 102 1.86 -2.96 22.71
C GLY A 102 0.36 -2.83 22.47
N ILE A 103 -0.09 -2.82 21.20
CA ILE A 103 -1.53 -2.72 20.80
C ILE A 103 -2.22 -4.11 20.76
N VAL A 104 -1.70 -5.11 21.48
CA VAL A 104 -2.22 -6.48 21.36
C VAL A 104 -3.73 -6.55 21.66
N HIS A 105 -4.25 -5.70 22.54
CA HIS A 105 -5.65 -5.76 22.99
C HIS A 105 -6.59 -4.66 22.46
N ILE A 106 -6.10 -3.69 21.67
CA ILE A 106 -6.93 -2.57 21.17
C ILE A 106 -7.54 -2.91 19.80
N SER A 107 -6.96 -3.85 19.07
CA SER A 107 -7.42 -4.31 17.75
C SER A 107 -7.70 -5.81 17.78
N SER A 108 -8.52 -6.31 16.84
CA SER A 108 -8.91 -7.73 16.84
C SER A 108 -7.70 -8.68 16.85
N ASP A 109 -7.64 -9.57 17.84
CA ASP A 109 -6.62 -10.62 17.97
C ASP A 109 -6.63 -11.57 16.76
N TYR A 110 -7.79 -11.71 16.11
CA TYR A 110 -8.01 -12.64 15.01
C TYR A 110 -7.63 -12.08 13.64
N GLU A 111 -7.52 -10.76 13.51
CA GLU A 111 -7.26 -10.09 12.23
C GLU A 111 -5.99 -10.61 11.53
N PRO A 112 -4.82 -10.74 12.21
CA PRO A 112 -3.63 -11.41 11.66
C PRO A 112 -3.91 -12.78 11.03
N PHE A 113 -4.69 -13.61 11.72
CA PHE A 113 -4.99 -14.98 11.29
C PHE A 113 -5.98 -15.01 10.14
N ILE A 114 -6.95 -14.10 10.14
CA ILE A 114 -7.90 -13.94 9.02
C ILE A 114 -7.13 -13.63 7.73
N TRP A 115 -6.20 -12.67 7.76
CA TRP A 115 -5.39 -12.33 6.59
C TRP A 115 -4.47 -13.49 6.15
N LEU A 116 -3.87 -14.21 7.10
CA LEU A 116 -3.09 -15.41 6.82
C LEU A 116 -3.92 -16.47 6.08
N ILE A 117 -5.15 -16.73 6.54
CA ILE A 117 -6.06 -17.70 5.95
C ILE A 117 -6.51 -17.24 4.56
N ILE A 118 -6.91 -15.98 4.41
CA ILE A 118 -7.34 -15.41 3.12
C ILE A 118 -6.22 -15.52 2.09
N GLY A 119 -5.01 -15.08 2.43
CA GLY A 119 -3.85 -15.18 1.54
C GLY A 119 -3.57 -16.63 1.12
N SER A 120 -3.52 -17.55 2.09
CA SER A 120 -3.31 -18.98 1.83
C SER A 120 -4.39 -19.58 0.92
N PHE A 121 -5.65 -19.20 1.11
CA PHE A 121 -6.76 -19.73 0.32
C PHE A 121 -6.80 -19.16 -1.10
N ILE A 122 -6.48 -17.86 -1.28
CA ILE A 122 -6.28 -17.25 -2.61
C ILE A 122 -5.18 -17.99 -3.37
N PHE A 123 -4.04 -18.28 -2.71
CA PHE A 123 -2.94 -19.02 -3.32
C PHE A 123 -3.38 -20.40 -3.80
N TYR A 124 -4.06 -21.16 -2.93
CA TYR A 124 -4.58 -22.50 -3.25
C TYR A 124 -5.55 -22.50 -4.45
N LEU A 125 -6.46 -21.53 -4.51
CA LEU A 125 -7.41 -21.40 -5.62
C LEU A 125 -6.72 -21.01 -6.93
N ASN A 126 -5.71 -20.15 -6.86
CA ASN A 126 -4.98 -19.66 -8.03
C ASN A 126 -4.02 -20.70 -8.64
N HIS A 127 -3.46 -21.60 -7.82
CA HIS A 127 -2.41 -22.55 -8.23
C HIS A 127 -2.77 -23.35 -9.49
N SER A 128 -3.99 -23.87 -9.56
CA SER A 128 -4.46 -24.74 -10.66
C SER A 128 -5.09 -24.01 -11.85
N ILE A 129 -5.16 -22.67 -11.85
CA ILE A 129 -5.76 -21.90 -12.94
C ILE A 129 -4.69 -21.57 -13.97
N ASN A 130 -4.90 -21.82 -15.27
CA ASN A 130 -3.97 -21.39 -16.31
C ASN A 130 -4.06 -19.88 -16.52
N GLY A 131 -2.91 -19.22 -16.64
CA GLY A 131 -2.82 -17.77 -16.82
C GLY A 131 -2.03 -17.41 -18.06
N ILE A 132 -2.10 -16.15 -18.46
CA ILE A 132 -1.35 -15.60 -19.58
C ILE A 132 0.05 -15.26 -19.08
N ALA A 133 1.08 -15.79 -19.75
CA ALA A 133 2.45 -15.38 -19.47
C ALA A 133 2.65 -13.93 -19.94
N PRO A 134 2.94 -12.97 -19.04
CA PRO A 134 3.11 -11.58 -19.43
C PRO A 134 4.37 -11.42 -20.28
N LYS A 135 4.21 -10.89 -21.50
CA LYS A 135 5.34 -10.61 -22.39
C LYS A 135 6.26 -9.58 -21.73
N LYS A 136 7.57 -9.87 -21.70
CA LYS A 136 8.59 -8.89 -21.30
C LYS A 136 8.71 -7.85 -22.41
N GLN A 137 8.04 -6.73 -22.25
CA GLN A 137 8.16 -5.57 -23.13
C GLN A 137 8.46 -4.36 -22.25
N LYS A 138 9.74 -3.98 -22.24
CA LYS A 138 10.26 -2.86 -21.47
C LYS A 138 10.00 -1.56 -22.22
N LEU A 139 9.63 -0.54 -21.46
CA LEU A 139 9.69 0.86 -21.90
C LEU A 139 10.88 1.48 -21.19
N PRO A 140 11.99 1.79 -21.86
CA PRO A 140 13.26 2.08 -21.19
C PRO A 140 13.11 3.12 -20.07
N VAL A 141 12.45 4.24 -20.37
CA VAL A 141 12.21 5.33 -19.42
C VAL A 141 11.28 4.88 -18.28
N LEU A 142 10.08 4.39 -18.61
CA LEU A 142 9.08 4.05 -17.59
C LEU A 142 9.48 2.83 -16.74
N SER A 143 10.22 1.89 -17.32
CA SER A 143 10.76 0.72 -16.59
C SER A 143 11.82 1.16 -15.60
N CYS A 144 12.71 2.08 -15.99
CA CYS A 144 13.70 2.67 -15.10
C CYS A 144 13.01 3.44 -13.96
N LEU A 145 12.04 4.30 -14.29
CA LEU A 145 11.27 5.05 -13.28
C LEU A 145 10.59 4.13 -12.26
N PHE A 146 9.93 3.06 -12.70
CA PHE A 146 9.30 2.10 -11.79
C PHE A 146 10.33 1.32 -10.96
N GLN A 147 11.51 1.05 -11.49
CA GLN A 147 12.59 0.38 -10.73
C GLN A 147 13.17 1.30 -9.65
N VAL A 148 13.40 2.57 -9.97
CA VAL A 148 13.82 3.59 -9.00
C VAL A 148 12.74 3.75 -7.93
N GLN A 149 11.48 3.87 -8.32
CA GLN A 149 10.35 3.97 -7.39
C GLN A 149 10.24 2.72 -6.52
N ALA A 150 10.40 1.53 -7.07
CA ALA A 150 10.44 0.30 -6.26
C ALA A 150 11.59 0.35 -5.22
N GLY A 151 12.80 0.77 -5.63
CA GLY A 151 13.92 0.93 -4.72
C GLY A 151 13.64 1.94 -3.60
N VAL A 152 13.06 3.09 -3.93
CA VAL A 152 12.63 4.12 -2.98
C VAL A 152 11.61 3.55 -1.98
N LEU A 153 10.58 2.86 -2.45
CA LEU A 153 9.55 2.32 -1.56
C LEU A 153 10.12 1.18 -0.69
N LEU A 154 11.06 0.39 -1.19
CA LEU A 154 11.76 -0.64 -0.41
C LEU A 154 12.52 -0.07 0.80
N LEU A 155 12.99 1.19 0.73
CA LEU A 155 13.68 1.84 1.86
C LEU A 155 12.80 1.92 3.12
N ASN A 156 11.47 1.86 2.99
CA ASN A 156 10.56 1.83 4.14
C ASN A 156 10.73 0.57 5.00
N ILE A 157 11.48 -0.45 4.54
CA ILE A 157 11.87 -1.56 5.41
C ILE A 157 12.75 -1.10 6.57
N VAL A 158 13.51 0.00 6.40
CA VAL A 158 14.37 0.57 7.44
C VAL A 158 13.52 1.14 8.59
N ASN A 159 12.34 1.69 8.28
CA ASN A 159 11.36 2.15 9.29
C ASN A 159 10.90 1.02 10.22
N ILE A 160 10.95 -0.23 9.76
CA ILE A 160 10.57 -1.42 10.52
C ILE A 160 11.76 -1.96 11.32
N LEU A 161 12.94 -2.01 10.70
CA LEU A 161 14.12 -2.62 11.30
C LEU A 161 14.78 -1.73 12.36
N VAL A 162 14.81 -0.42 12.13
CA VAL A 162 15.45 0.58 12.99
C VAL A 162 14.54 1.81 13.12
N PRO A 163 13.35 1.66 13.73
CA PRO A 163 12.32 2.70 13.77
C PRO A 163 12.82 3.98 14.43
N GLU A 164 13.52 3.91 15.57
CA GLU A 164 13.97 5.09 16.30
C GLU A 164 14.95 5.97 15.51
N GLN A 165 15.92 5.35 14.84
CA GLN A 165 16.92 6.06 14.03
C GLN A 165 16.25 6.72 12.83
N THR A 166 15.36 5.98 12.16
CA THR A 166 14.64 6.48 10.99
C THR A 166 13.70 7.61 11.37
N TRP A 167 13.02 7.48 12.50
CA TRP A 167 12.10 8.49 13.01
C TRP A 167 12.80 9.81 13.34
N LYS A 168 14.00 9.77 13.93
CA LYS A 168 14.83 10.97 14.19
C LYS A 168 15.22 11.73 12.92
N ILE A 169 15.31 11.02 11.80
CA ILE A 169 15.57 11.60 10.48
C ILE A 169 14.29 12.17 9.85
N MET A 170 13.13 11.58 10.16
CA MET A 170 11.85 11.90 9.52
C MET A 170 11.07 13.01 10.21
N PHE A 171 10.98 12.96 11.53
CA PHE A 171 10.06 13.77 12.32
C PHE A 171 10.79 14.60 13.38
N ASN A 172 10.18 15.72 13.78
CA ASN A 172 10.67 16.53 14.90
C ASN A 172 10.28 15.95 16.28
N ILE A 173 9.38 14.97 16.31
CA ILE A 173 8.90 14.29 17.52
C ILE A 173 9.74 13.04 17.78
N SER A 174 10.02 12.72 19.05
CA SER A 174 10.73 11.47 19.40
C SER A 174 9.84 10.24 19.20
N TYR A 175 10.39 9.16 18.65
CA TYR A 175 9.66 7.89 18.52
C TYR A 175 9.15 7.38 19.87
N SER A 176 9.95 7.51 20.93
CA SER A 176 9.61 7.01 22.27
C SER A 176 8.35 7.66 22.84
N THR A 177 8.10 8.93 22.53
CA THR A 177 6.99 9.74 23.07
C THR A 177 5.70 9.59 22.29
N VAL A 178 5.74 8.92 21.14
CA VAL A 178 4.60 8.71 20.25
C VAL A 178 3.72 7.57 20.76
N SER A 179 2.42 7.68 20.52
CA SER A 179 1.43 6.71 20.98
C SER A 179 1.72 5.32 20.40
N PRO A 180 1.33 4.23 21.09
CA PRO A 180 1.35 2.89 20.51
C PRO A 180 0.71 2.85 19.12
N TYR A 181 -0.49 3.45 18.98
CA TYR A 181 -1.26 3.52 17.74
C TYR A 181 -0.46 4.05 16.57
N ASP A 182 0.13 5.23 16.71
CA ASP A 182 0.92 5.84 15.63
C ASP A 182 2.14 4.99 15.27
N LYS A 183 2.81 4.35 16.25
CA LYS A 183 3.91 3.42 15.99
C LYS A 183 3.46 2.23 15.16
N TYR A 184 2.29 1.67 15.47
CA TYR A 184 1.71 0.55 14.73
C TYR A 184 1.31 0.97 13.33
N THR A 185 0.55 2.05 13.19
CA THR A 185 0.08 2.55 11.88
C THR A 185 1.25 2.94 10.99
N PHE A 186 2.26 3.61 11.54
CA PHE A 186 3.50 3.90 10.81
C PHE A 186 4.23 2.63 10.36
N GLY A 187 4.35 1.63 11.24
CA GLY A 187 4.93 0.34 10.90
C GLY A 187 4.14 -0.39 9.80
N MET A 188 2.80 -0.33 9.87
CA MET A 188 1.90 -0.90 8.88
C MET A 188 2.06 -0.25 7.51
N ILE A 189 1.96 1.08 7.45
CA ILE A 189 2.15 1.88 6.22
C ILE A 189 3.54 1.61 5.62
N SER A 190 4.57 1.60 6.47
CA SER A 190 5.94 1.32 6.05
C SER A 190 6.08 -0.09 5.46
N GLY A 191 5.46 -1.09 6.09
CA GLY A 191 5.41 -2.46 5.58
C GLY A 191 4.68 -2.55 4.25
N PHE A 192 3.49 -1.97 4.14
CA PHE A 192 2.74 -1.93 2.89
C PHE A 192 3.55 -1.32 1.76
N THR A 193 4.22 -0.21 2.04
CA THR A 193 5.08 0.48 1.08
C THR A 193 6.26 -0.39 0.66
N ALA A 194 6.98 -0.95 1.63
CA ALA A 194 8.15 -1.80 1.39
C ALA A 194 7.79 -3.06 0.61
N PHE A 195 6.71 -3.76 0.98
CA PHE A 195 6.32 -5.01 0.31
C PHE A 195 5.72 -4.78 -1.08
N SER A 196 5.05 -3.64 -1.29
CA SER A 196 4.55 -3.24 -2.61
C SER A 196 5.68 -2.99 -3.61
N SER A 197 6.90 -2.67 -3.15
CA SER A 197 8.07 -2.50 -4.02
C SER A 197 8.34 -3.72 -4.91
N ILE A 198 8.10 -4.93 -4.40
CA ILE A 198 8.32 -6.19 -5.14
C ILE A 198 7.34 -6.27 -6.32
N ILE A 199 6.08 -5.91 -6.09
CA ILE A 199 5.04 -5.85 -7.13
C ILE A 199 5.43 -4.82 -8.19
N ILE A 200 5.86 -3.64 -7.77
CA ILE A 200 6.25 -2.54 -8.66
C ILE A 200 7.46 -2.93 -9.51
N TYR A 201 8.48 -3.53 -8.89
CA TYR A 201 9.65 -4.06 -9.60
C TYR A 201 9.27 -5.16 -10.59
N TYR A 202 8.37 -6.08 -10.21
CA TYR A 202 7.87 -7.11 -11.12
C TYR A 202 7.13 -6.49 -12.32
N ILE A 203 6.28 -5.49 -12.07
CA ILE A 203 5.53 -4.77 -13.11
C ILE A 203 6.48 -3.99 -14.03
N SER A 204 7.56 -3.41 -13.50
CA SER A 204 8.52 -2.58 -14.25
C SER A 204 9.05 -3.25 -15.53
N ASN A 205 9.26 -4.56 -15.47
CA ASN A 205 9.79 -5.34 -16.60
C ASN A 205 8.71 -5.75 -17.63
N ARG A 206 7.45 -5.42 -17.35
CA ARG A 206 6.24 -5.89 -18.05
C ARG A 206 5.18 -4.78 -18.15
N ILE A 207 5.60 -3.52 -18.11
CA ILE A 207 4.71 -2.36 -17.95
C ILE A 207 3.61 -2.33 -19.02
N LEU A 208 3.94 -2.64 -20.28
CA LEU A 208 2.94 -2.58 -21.35
C LEU A 208 1.77 -3.53 -21.09
N PHE A 209 2.06 -4.73 -20.59
CA PHE A 209 1.05 -5.72 -20.24
C PHE A 209 0.18 -5.26 -19.07
N PHE A 210 0.78 -4.57 -18.10
CA PHE A 210 0.14 -4.04 -16.89
C PHE A 210 -0.15 -2.53 -16.94
N MET A 211 -0.35 -1.96 -18.13
CA MET A 211 -0.41 -0.50 -18.33
C MET A 211 -1.44 0.19 -17.42
N ASN A 212 -2.66 -0.34 -17.32
CA ASN A 212 -3.71 0.26 -16.49
C ASN A 212 -3.39 0.20 -15.00
N LEU A 213 -2.82 -0.92 -14.54
CA LEU A 213 -2.37 -1.07 -13.16
C LEU A 213 -1.18 -0.14 -12.87
N SER A 214 -0.27 0.03 -13.82
CA SER A 214 0.88 0.94 -13.72
C SER A 214 0.40 2.40 -13.56
N LYS A 215 -0.65 2.81 -14.28
CA LYS A 215 -1.28 4.12 -14.10
C LYS A 215 -1.87 4.29 -12.71
N ALA A 216 -2.60 3.28 -12.22
CA ALA A 216 -3.18 3.33 -10.87
C ALA A 216 -2.10 3.43 -9.78
N ILE A 217 -1.00 2.70 -9.92
CA ILE A 217 0.16 2.76 -9.00
C ILE A 217 0.76 4.17 -8.98
N LEU A 218 0.98 4.79 -10.14
CA LEU A 218 1.53 6.15 -10.19
C LEU A 218 0.60 7.19 -9.59
N ILE A 219 -0.71 7.10 -9.85
CA ILE A 219 -1.70 8.01 -9.26
C ILE A 219 -1.74 7.82 -7.74
N PHE A 220 -1.76 6.58 -7.25
CA PHE A 220 -1.73 6.32 -5.82
C PHE A 220 -0.45 6.86 -5.17
N SER A 221 0.71 6.58 -5.75
CA SER A 221 1.99 7.08 -5.23
C SER A 221 2.01 8.60 -5.17
N PHE A 222 1.54 9.28 -6.22
CA PHE A 222 1.36 10.73 -6.21
C PHE A 222 0.47 11.19 -5.06
N LEU A 223 -0.73 10.63 -4.92
CA LEU A 223 -1.66 10.99 -3.84
C LEU A 223 -1.10 10.71 -2.44
N TYR A 224 -0.31 9.64 -2.30
CA TYR A 224 0.32 9.26 -1.03
C TYR A 224 1.36 10.30 -0.60
N PHE A 225 2.29 10.66 -1.50
CA PHE A 225 3.31 11.65 -1.18
C PHE A 225 2.73 13.07 -1.08
N LEU A 226 1.70 13.39 -1.88
CA LEU A 226 0.94 14.63 -1.74
C LEU A 226 0.27 14.76 -0.36
N GLY A 227 -0.19 13.64 0.21
CA GLY A 227 -0.81 13.56 1.54
C GLY A 227 0.06 14.16 2.65
N PHE A 228 1.37 13.90 2.63
CA PHE A 228 2.30 14.47 3.62
C PHE A 228 2.30 16.01 3.61
N PHE A 229 2.10 16.65 2.46
CA PHE A 229 2.02 18.12 2.35
C PHE A 229 0.65 18.68 2.75
N VAL A 230 -0.43 17.94 2.49
CA VAL A 230 -1.80 18.43 2.67
C VAL A 230 -2.28 18.22 4.10
N TRP A 231 -1.89 17.12 4.74
CA TRP A 231 -2.42 16.73 6.05
C TRP A 231 -1.50 17.03 7.22
N GLY A 232 -0.19 17.18 6.99
CA GLY A 232 0.77 17.47 8.05
C GLY A 232 1.20 18.93 8.07
N ASN A 233 1.46 19.47 9.26
CA ASN A 233 2.11 20.78 9.40
C ASN A 233 3.58 20.65 8.97
N PHE A 234 3.88 21.07 7.74
CA PHE A 234 5.17 20.85 7.11
C PHE A 234 6.36 21.45 7.86
N SER A 235 6.20 22.63 8.47
CA SER A 235 7.27 23.33 9.19
C SER A 235 7.57 22.73 10.57
N GLU A 236 6.59 22.06 11.18
CA GLU A 236 6.68 21.63 12.57
C GLU A 236 6.81 20.12 12.72
N LEU A 237 6.14 19.34 11.88
CA LEU A 237 6.09 17.88 12.02
C LEU A 237 7.34 17.19 11.45
N TYR A 238 7.81 17.65 10.28
CA TYR A 238 8.84 16.94 9.52
C TYR A 238 10.22 17.58 9.63
N LYS A 239 11.25 16.75 9.52
CA LYS A 239 12.64 17.21 9.36
C LYS A 239 12.91 17.61 7.90
N PRO A 240 13.83 18.57 7.65
CA PRO A 240 14.19 19.00 6.30
C PRO A 240 14.63 17.87 5.36
N LEU A 241 15.31 16.85 5.87
CA LEU A 241 15.77 15.72 5.03
C LEU A 241 14.59 14.88 4.52
N PHE A 242 13.57 14.66 5.35
CA PHE A 242 12.38 13.92 4.94
C PHE A 242 11.51 14.71 3.97
N ILE A 243 11.41 16.02 4.20
CA ILE A 243 10.81 16.94 3.23
C ILE A 243 11.46 16.80 1.85
N LEU A 244 12.80 16.85 1.80
CA LEU A 244 13.53 16.71 0.54
C LEU A 244 13.25 15.35 -0.11
N TYR A 245 13.22 14.28 0.68
CA TYR A 245 12.85 12.95 0.21
C TYR A 245 11.45 12.94 -0.42
N VAL A 246 10.42 13.43 0.28
CA VAL A 246 9.03 13.48 -0.24
C VAL A 246 8.96 14.27 -1.55
N VAL A 247 9.60 15.44 -1.62
CA VAL A 247 9.65 16.27 -2.84
C VAL A 247 10.29 15.53 -4.01
N LEU A 248 11.42 14.85 -3.79
CA LEU A 248 12.10 14.11 -4.85
C LEU A 248 11.24 12.96 -5.39
N VAL A 249 10.57 12.22 -4.52
CA VAL A 249 9.67 11.15 -4.95
C VAL A 249 8.47 11.71 -5.71
N GLU A 250 7.96 12.87 -5.30
CA GLU A 250 6.83 13.49 -5.96
C GLU A 250 7.17 14.01 -7.37
N ILE A 251 8.38 14.53 -7.56
CA ILE A 251 8.90 14.86 -8.91
C ILE A 251 8.94 13.60 -9.78
N LEU A 252 9.40 12.47 -9.26
CA LEU A 252 9.41 11.20 -10.00
C LEU A 252 7.99 10.73 -10.36
N ASN A 253 7.02 10.87 -9.45
CA ASN A 253 5.62 10.57 -9.71
C ASN A 253 5.06 11.43 -10.86
N ILE A 254 5.29 12.75 -10.82
CA ILE A 254 4.85 13.69 -11.87
C ILE A 254 5.46 13.35 -13.23
N VAL A 255 6.77 13.06 -13.27
CA VAL A 255 7.44 12.64 -14.52
C VAL A 255 6.84 11.33 -15.04
N GLY A 256 6.61 10.35 -14.17
CA GLY A 256 5.99 9.07 -14.52
C GLY A 256 4.57 9.22 -15.07
N ILE A 257 3.73 10.03 -14.41
CA ILE A 257 2.37 10.36 -14.85
C ILE A 257 2.40 11.03 -16.22
N ASN A 258 3.23 12.06 -16.39
CA ASN A 258 3.36 12.76 -17.66
C ASN A 258 3.75 11.80 -18.80
N TYR A 259 4.72 10.91 -18.56
CA TYR A 259 5.17 9.96 -19.56
C TYR A 259 4.09 8.93 -19.93
N ILE A 260 3.46 8.30 -18.92
CA ILE A 260 2.50 7.21 -19.14
C ILE A 260 1.17 7.69 -19.76
N PHE A 261 0.77 8.94 -19.48
CA PHE A 261 -0.45 9.53 -20.04
C PHE A 261 -0.22 10.18 -21.41
N LYS A 262 0.91 10.89 -21.62
CA LYS A 262 1.24 11.46 -22.95
C LYS A 262 1.42 10.39 -24.02
N ARG A 263 1.95 9.21 -23.68
CA ARG A 263 2.15 8.13 -24.67
C ARG A 263 0.87 7.72 -25.39
N ARG A 264 -0.31 7.83 -24.75
CA ARG A 264 -1.59 7.50 -25.39
C ARG A 264 -1.94 8.41 -26.58
N ILE A 265 -1.28 9.57 -26.68
CA ILE A 265 -1.45 10.53 -27.77
C ILE A 265 -0.69 10.08 -29.03
N TYR A 266 0.39 9.30 -28.88
CA TYR A 266 1.27 8.90 -29.99
C TYR A 266 1.02 7.47 -30.53
N GLU A 267 0.05 6.73 -29.95
CA GLU A 267 -0.33 5.37 -30.38
C GLU A 267 -1.77 5.30 -30.95
N LYS A 268 -2.34 6.45 -31.32
CA LYS A 268 -3.52 6.53 -32.21
C LYS A 268 -3.05 6.79 -33.63
#